data_AF-A0A819ZDZ6-F1
#
_entry.id   AF-A0A819ZDZ6-F1
#
_cell.length_a   1.000
_cell.length_b   1.000
_cell.length_c   1.000
_cell.angle_alpha   90.00
_cell.angle_beta   90.00
_cell.angle_gamma   90.00
#
_symmetry.space_group_name_H-M   'P 1'
#
loop_
_entity.id
_entity.type
_entity.pdbx_description
1 polymer ?
#
loop_
_entity_poly.entity_id
_entity_poly.type
_entity_poly.pdbx_seq_one_letter_code
_entity_poly.pdbx_strand_id
1 'polypeptide(L)'
;MMASSVVNLLQTKQSDNVDELTTMLESLPSYEHSKETQEESAIFEDDNEPSTGLINLIRKTSMHSSQIITTNDISNTIVADDSTSYYSADDDTTTSGTNSTPIVTSTNIEEEIIEDNDEEINMNLLKSKMKHLFVLSENGKPVFTRYGDEEHLITLVGVIQTLVSFSELTDSNQLNCIKAGRCRITFLHKEPLIFVLICHTNEHPICLAQQLTYTYHQIISTLTLSRIKHKFTIQPNFDLRRWLSNAEKKLLHNIIDMYEHDLGMVMTCAKCLTLPSHIRSQIGQTVAQIIKGQKDMIFAIILTHGHLVSIARLKNYHLHPSDLYLLINLVNSSDAFKGVESWVPVCLPRFDPGGCLHAHISYLDDSCDICLVLMTVNPEHFQILSDFRQRIGDKLKKSNALVQIKIALGKDRLLSDEIACNELRYFAYKSRGLSQYTSSKLLAPYTTNEQHVRLFELIRYVYGRLHDPNHQLKIVYFIGEHESLLGWLAPGFEMHAVFSPMVTLETVTLCIDRILTYIKREESQLFIMKCEYF
;
A
#
# COMPACT_ATOMS: atom_id res chain seq x y z
N MET A 1 -4.13 -20.51 -48.60
CA MET A 1 -4.64 -21.85 -48.22
C MET A 1 -3.97 -22.47 -46.99
N MET A 2 -3.01 -21.81 -46.31
CA MET A 2 -2.48 -22.24 -44.99
C MET A 2 -2.97 -21.35 -43.82
N ALA A 3 -4.19 -20.82 -43.92
CA ALA A 3 -4.82 -20.06 -42.83
C ALA A 3 -6.10 -20.74 -42.29
N SER A 4 -6.55 -21.82 -42.94
CA SER A 4 -7.78 -22.55 -42.57
C SER A 4 -7.50 -23.77 -41.67
N SER A 5 -6.28 -24.30 -41.67
CA SER A 5 -5.91 -25.49 -40.86
C SER A 5 -5.49 -25.16 -39.43
N VAL A 6 -5.11 -23.91 -39.13
CA VAL A 6 -4.73 -23.47 -37.77
C VAL A 6 -5.97 -23.15 -36.92
N VAL A 7 -7.05 -22.69 -37.56
CA VAL A 7 -8.33 -22.38 -36.87
C VAL A 7 -9.03 -23.66 -36.39
N ASN A 8 -8.93 -24.76 -37.13
CA ASN A 8 -9.51 -26.05 -36.71
C ASN A 8 -8.68 -26.78 -35.63
N LEU A 9 -7.39 -26.47 -35.50
CA LEU A 9 -6.54 -27.04 -34.45
C LEU A 9 -6.70 -26.32 -33.09
N LEU A 10 -7.18 -25.07 -33.10
CA LEU A 10 -7.43 -24.28 -31.89
C LEU A 10 -8.85 -24.45 -31.32
N GLN A 11 -9.81 -24.90 -32.12
CA GLN A 11 -11.14 -25.28 -31.63
C GLN A 11 -11.17 -26.65 -30.93
N THR A 12 -10.17 -27.50 -31.16
CA THR A 12 -10.08 -28.83 -30.54
C THR A 12 -9.23 -28.88 -29.27
N LYS A 13 -8.52 -27.80 -28.92
CA LYS A 13 -7.71 -27.68 -27.68
C LYS A 13 -8.32 -26.73 -26.63
N GLN A 14 -9.52 -26.21 -26.87
CA GLN A 14 -10.19 -25.24 -25.99
C GLN A 14 -10.76 -25.85 -24.69
N SER A 15 -10.90 -27.18 -24.61
CA SER A 15 -11.32 -27.86 -23.36
C SER A 15 -10.17 -28.06 -22.39
N ASP A 16 -8.98 -28.43 -22.89
CA ASP A 16 -7.94 -28.99 -22.01
C ASP A 16 -7.18 -27.91 -21.22
N ASN A 17 -7.03 -26.70 -21.77
CA ASN A 17 -6.34 -25.57 -21.10
C ASN A 17 -7.19 -24.85 -20.05
N VAL A 18 -8.52 -24.89 -20.17
CA VAL A 18 -9.42 -24.30 -19.15
C VAL A 18 -9.50 -25.24 -17.95
N ASP A 19 -9.50 -26.55 -18.19
CA ASP A 19 -9.44 -27.56 -17.13
C ASP A 19 -8.08 -27.53 -16.41
N GLU A 20 -6.94 -27.32 -17.08
CA GLU A 20 -5.65 -27.16 -16.41
C GLU A 20 -5.58 -25.92 -15.49
N LEU A 21 -6.08 -24.77 -15.94
CA LEU A 21 -6.15 -23.56 -15.12
C LEU A 21 -7.12 -23.71 -13.94
N THR A 22 -8.26 -24.37 -14.15
CA THR A 22 -9.24 -24.64 -13.10
C THR A 22 -8.68 -25.66 -12.10
N THR A 23 -7.96 -26.68 -12.55
CA THR A 23 -7.29 -27.68 -11.71
C THR A 23 -6.10 -27.08 -10.95
N MET A 24 -5.36 -26.12 -11.53
CA MET A 24 -4.32 -25.35 -10.83
C MET A 24 -4.89 -24.37 -9.79
N LEU A 25 -6.09 -23.84 -10.02
CA LEU A 25 -6.79 -22.96 -9.08
C LEU A 25 -7.52 -23.74 -7.96
N GLU A 26 -8.00 -24.95 -8.25
CA GLU A 26 -8.69 -25.85 -7.31
C GLU A 26 -7.73 -26.69 -6.45
N SER A 27 -6.48 -26.88 -6.88
CA SER A 27 -5.44 -27.62 -6.11
C SER A 27 -4.73 -26.78 -5.04
N LEU A 28 -5.18 -25.54 -4.78
CA LEU A 28 -4.65 -24.70 -3.71
C LEU A 28 -5.17 -25.18 -2.34
N PRO A 29 -4.30 -25.29 -1.31
CA PRO A 29 -4.72 -25.76 0.00
C PRO A 29 -5.78 -24.83 0.60
N SER A 30 -6.91 -25.41 0.96
CA SER A 30 -7.97 -24.77 1.72
C SER A 30 -7.47 -24.54 3.15
N TYR A 31 -7.23 -23.27 3.50
CA TYR A 31 -7.07 -22.90 4.89
C TYR A 31 -8.44 -22.93 5.55
N GLU A 32 -8.66 -23.89 6.46
CA GLU A 32 -9.89 -24.04 7.22
C GLU A 32 -10.03 -22.90 8.24
N HIS A 33 -10.98 -21.99 7.99
CA HIS A 33 -11.74 -21.38 9.08
C HIS A 33 -13.20 -21.17 8.72
N SER A 34 -14.01 -21.26 9.77
CA SER A 34 -15.46 -21.37 9.88
C SER A 34 -16.27 -20.46 8.96
N LYS A 35 -17.44 -20.98 8.53
CA LYS A 35 -18.49 -20.23 7.82
C LYS A 35 -18.82 -18.92 8.55
N GLU A 36 -18.27 -17.81 8.08
CA GLU A 36 -18.63 -16.46 8.52
C GLU A 36 -20.10 -16.22 8.19
N THR A 37 -20.92 -15.97 9.20
CA THR A 37 -22.26 -15.45 9.02
C THR A 37 -22.12 -13.93 9.14
N GLN A 38 -22.04 -13.23 8.01
CA GLN A 38 -21.79 -11.79 7.94
C GLN A 38 -23.12 -11.03 8.06
N GLU A 39 -23.30 -10.24 9.12
CA GLU A 39 -24.36 -9.23 9.19
C GLU A 39 -23.80 -7.88 8.75
N GLU A 40 -24.25 -7.39 7.59
CA GLU A 40 -23.82 -6.12 7.00
C GLU A 40 -24.96 -5.10 7.02
N SER A 41 -24.71 -3.90 7.55
CA SER A 41 -25.67 -2.78 7.50
C SER A 41 -25.06 -1.59 6.76
N ALA A 42 -25.69 -1.14 5.68
CA ALA A 42 -25.28 0.01 4.87
C ALA A 42 -26.43 1.03 4.74
N ILE A 43 -26.15 2.33 4.80
CA ILE A 43 -27.16 3.40 4.69
C ILE A 43 -26.71 4.48 3.70
N PHE A 44 -27.65 4.91 2.85
CA PHE A 44 -27.57 6.10 2.01
C PHE A 44 -28.25 7.28 2.75
N GLU A 45 -27.53 8.39 2.94
CA GLU A 45 -28.11 9.62 3.51
C GLU A 45 -28.05 10.78 2.53
N ASP A 46 -29.16 11.52 2.45
CA ASP A 46 -29.25 12.82 1.77
C ASP A 46 -28.51 13.91 2.55
N ASP A 47 -27.91 14.83 1.80
CA ASP A 47 -27.08 15.92 2.33
C ASP A 47 -27.92 16.89 3.15
N ASN A 48 -27.86 16.82 4.49
CA ASN A 48 -27.84 17.98 5.40
C ASN A 48 -27.59 17.57 6.87
N GLU A 49 -26.59 18.22 7.47
CA GLU A 49 -26.11 18.16 8.86
C GLU A 49 -25.37 16.88 9.36
N PRO A 50 -24.10 17.00 9.82
CA PRO A 50 -23.24 15.85 10.12
C PRO A 50 -23.54 15.12 11.45
N SER A 51 -24.35 15.67 12.36
CA SER A 51 -24.69 15.03 13.65
C SER A 51 -26.00 14.24 13.62
N THR A 52 -26.85 14.47 12.64
CA THR A 52 -28.19 13.86 12.56
C THR A 52 -28.16 12.44 12.01
N GLY A 53 -27.09 12.07 11.28
CA GLY A 53 -27.01 10.79 10.58
C GLY A 53 -26.81 9.56 11.46
N LEU A 54 -25.89 9.64 12.44
CA LEU A 54 -25.74 8.62 13.48
C LEU A 54 -27.01 8.53 14.36
N ILE A 55 -27.66 9.67 14.64
CA ILE A 55 -28.93 9.72 15.39
C ILE A 55 -30.07 9.06 14.59
N ASN A 56 -30.09 9.22 13.27
CA ASN A 56 -31.06 8.56 12.39
C ASN A 56 -30.76 7.06 12.23
N LEU A 57 -29.49 6.65 12.23
CA LEU A 57 -29.07 5.24 12.34
C LEU A 57 -29.59 4.61 13.64
N ILE A 58 -29.47 5.31 14.78
CA ILE A 58 -30.02 4.89 16.09
C ILE A 58 -31.55 4.79 16.06
N ARG A 59 -32.25 5.75 15.43
CA ARG A 59 -33.72 5.68 15.28
C ARG A 59 -34.18 4.53 14.41
N LYS A 60 -33.47 4.22 13.32
CA LYS A 60 -33.82 3.11 12.41
C LYS A 60 -33.54 1.73 13.02
N THR A 61 -32.46 1.56 13.78
CA THR A 61 -32.15 0.29 14.47
C THR A 61 -33.03 0.06 15.69
N SER A 62 -33.43 1.11 16.41
CA SER A 62 -34.39 1.02 17.53
C SER A 62 -35.80 0.59 17.07
N MET A 63 -36.24 1.00 15.87
CA MET A 63 -37.58 0.68 15.35
C MET A 63 -37.73 -0.73 14.74
N HIS A 64 -36.64 -1.47 14.49
CA HIS A 64 -36.72 -2.84 13.94
C HIS A 64 -36.69 -3.97 14.98
N SER A 65 -36.76 -3.65 16.27
CA SER A 65 -36.93 -4.64 17.35
C SER A 65 -38.40 -5.10 17.49
N SER A 66 -39.04 -5.52 16.40
CA SER A 66 -40.39 -6.12 16.42
C SER A 66 -40.68 -6.84 15.10
N GLN A 67 -40.06 -8.01 14.88
CA GLN A 67 -40.60 -9.12 14.07
C GLN A 67 -39.61 -10.29 14.09
N ILE A 68 -39.69 -11.09 15.16
CA ILE A 68 -39.11 -12.44 15.17
C ILE A 68 -40.12 -13.34 14.45
N ILE A 69 -39.80 -13.75 13.22
CA ILE A 69 -40.50 -14.85 12.55
C ILE A 69 -39.80 -16.13 12.99
N THR A 70 -40.48 -16.89 13.85
CA THR A 70 -40.14 -18.27 14.20
C THR A 70 -40.57 -19.21 13.08
N THR A 71 -39.66 -20.05 12.58
CA THR A 71 -40.03 -21.31 11.93
C THR A 71 -39.21 -22.44 12.53
N ASN A 72 -39.88 -23.22 13.37
CA ASN A 72 -39.54 -24.60 13.67
C ASN A 72 -39.57 -25.40 12.37
N ASP A 73 -38.59 -26.27 12.14
CA ASP A 73 -38.90 -27.67 11.85
C ASP A 73 -37.74 -28.57 12.24
N ILE A 74 -38.09 -29.53 13.08
CA ILE A 74 -37.24 -30.58 13.64
C ILE A 74 -37.42 -31.79 12.73
N SER A 75 -36.31 -32.43 12.34
CA SER A 75 -36.31 -33.88 12.07
C SER A 75 -34.93 -34.44 12.40
N ASN A 76 -34.88 -35.11 13.55
CA ASN A 76 -33.79 -35.92 14.08
C ASN A 76 -33.43 -37.05 13.11
N THR A 77 -32.15 -37.43 13.03
CA THR A 77 -31.74 -38.83 13.20
C THR A 77 -30.33 -38.88 13.79
N ILE A 78 -30.23 -39.55 14.94
CA ILE A 78 -29.02 -39.85 15.72
C ILE A 78 -28.62 -41.30 15.43
N VAL A 79 -27.35 -41.56 15.14
CA VAL A 79 -26.57 -42.79 15.47
C VAL A 79 -25.09 -42.34 15.45
N ALA A 80 -24.34 -42.14 16.54
CA ALA A 80 -23.84 -43.03 17.62
C ALA A 80 -22.89 -44.14 17.14
N ASP A 81 -21.57 -43.90 17.25
CA ASP A 81 -20.55 -44.78 17.86
C ASP A 81 -19.15 -44.27 17.43
N ASP A 82 -18.31 -43.73 18.31
CA ASP A 82 -17.55 -44.31 19.43
C ASP A 82 -16.33 -45.17 19.03
N SER A 83 -15.16 -44.59 19.29
CA SER A 83 -13.98 -45.22 19.89
C SER A 83 -12.88 -45.92 19.06
N THR A 84 -11.65 -45.55 19.46
CA THR A 84 -10.43 -46.35 19.65
C THR A 84 -9.38 -46.52 18.55
N SER A 85 -8.26 -45.83 18.84
CA SER A 85 -6.85 -46.11 18.59
C SER A 85 -6.39 -47.58 18.63
N TYR A 86 -5.41 -47.91 17.78
CA TYR A 86 -4.38 -48.90 18.07
C TYR A 86 -3.04 -48.50 17.42
N TYR A 87 -2.00 -48.38 18.24
CA TYR A 87 -0.59 -48.38 17.82
C TYR A 87 -0.14 -49.84 17.64
N SER A 88 0.76 -50.09 16.69
CA SER A 88 1.79 -51.14 16.81
C SER A 88 2.97 -50.78 15.90
N ALA A 89 4.15 -50.80 16.52
CA ALA A 89 5.46 -50.70 15.89
C ALA A 89 5.90 -52.06 15.35
N ASP A 90 6.95 -52.03 14.52
CA ASP A 90 8.12 -52.94 14.48
C ASP A 90 8.69 -52.94 13.04
N ASP A 91 9.93 -53.27 12.74
CA ASP A 91 11.27 -52.89 13.22
C ASP A 91 12.24 -53.39 12.11
N ASP A 92 13.47 -52.90 12.14
CA ASP A 92 14.72 -53.59 11.76
C ASP A 92 15.22 -53.78 10.30
N THR A 93 16.40 -53.14 10.09
CA THR A 93 17.71 -53.71 9.64
C THR A 93 18.20 -53.68 8.17
N THR A 94 19.11 -52.71 7.92
CA THR A 94 20.51 -52.80 7.42
C THR A 94 20.97 -53.89 6.41
N THR A 95 21.62 -53.51 5.29
CA THR A 95 23.11 -53.55 5.06
C THR A 95 23.57 -53.40 3.58
N SER A 96 24.59 -52.53 3.39
CA SER A 96 25.78 -52.56 2.49
C SER A 96 25.72 -52.89 0.97
N GLY A 97 25.88 -51.85 0.14
CA GLY A 97 27.04 -51.53 -0.73
C GLY A 97 27.70 -52.54 -1.69
N THR A 98 27.83 -52.14 -2.97
CA THR A 98 28.99 -52.42 -3.85
C THR A 98 29.11 -51.39 -4.99
N ASN A 99 30.34 -50.94 -5.25
CA ASN A 99 30.75 -50.03 -6.33
C ASN A 99 30.86 -50.72 -7.70
N SER A 100 30.49 -50.01 -8.77
CA SER A 100 31.07 -50.17 -10.12
C SER A 100 30.87 -48.91 -10.96
N THR A 101 31.95 -48.24 -11.36
CA THR A 101 31.97 -47.24 -12.45
C THR A 101 31.86 -47.93 -13.81
N PRO A 102 31.25 -47.29 -14.82
CA PRO A 102 32.08 -46.74 -15.89
C PRO A 102 31.57 -45.47 -16.63
N ILE A 103 32.55 -44.71 -17.14
CA ILE A 103 32.61 -43.98 -18.44
C ILE A 103 31.76 -42.71 -18.64
N VAL A 104 32.49 -41.66 -19.03
CA VAL A 104 32.03 -40.32 -19.44
C VAL A 104 31.29 -40.35 -20.78
N THR A 105 30.09 -39.79 -20.79
CA THR A 105 29.50 -39.11 -21.96
C THR A 105 28.84 -37.83 -21.46
N SER A 106 29.50 -36.71 -21.74
CA SER A 106 29.01 -35.36 -21.52
C SER A 106 27.89 -35.05 -22.51
N THR A 107 26.67 -34.84 -22.01
CA THR A 107 25.52 -34.35 -22.80
C THR A 107 24.63 -33.48 -21.91
N ASN A 108 24.43 -32.24 -22.36
CA ASN A 108 23.47 -31.14 -22.06
C ASN A 108 22.16 -31.41 -21.27
N ILE A 109 22.10 -32.38 -20.37
CA ILE A 109 20.88 -32.76 -19.64
C ILE A 109 20.86 -32.11 -18.25
N GLU A 110 22.03 -31.74 -17.70
CA GLU A 110 22.09 -31.11 -16.38
C GLU A 110 21.59 -29.65 -16.38
N GLU A 111 21.70 -28.90 -17.50
CA GLU A 111 21.18 -27.52 -17.56
C GLU A 111 19.64 -27.45 -17.64
N GLU A 112 18.99 -28.30 -18.46
CA GLU A 112 17.51 -28.37 -18.54
C GLU A 112 16.86 -28.85 -17.22
N ILE A 113 17.49 -29.80 -16.51
CA ILE A 113 16.96 -30.29 -15.22
C ILE A 113 17.09 -29.24 -14.11
N ILE A 114 18.11 -28.37 -14.18
CA ILE A 114 18.30 -27.28 -13.21
C ILE A 114 17.30 -26.15 -13.47
N GLU A 115 17.06 -25.79 -14.74
CA GLU A 115 16.06 -24.76 -15.11
C GLU A 115 14.63 -25.16 -14.73
N ASP A 116 14.22 -26.41 -14.96
CA ASP A 116 12.88 -26.91 -14.58
C ASP A 116 12.66 -26.87 -13.05
N ASN A 117 13.70 -27.17 -12.27
CA ASN A 117 13.65 -27.11 -10.82
C ASN A 117 13.53 -25.66 -10.32
N ASP A 118 14.22 -24.71 -10.98
CA ASP A 118 14.18 -23.30 -10.61
C ASP A 118 12.82 -22.65 -10.95
N GLU A 119 12.19 -22.97 -12.09
CA GLU A 119 10.83 -22.51 -12.38
C GLU A 119 9.81 -23.06 -11.35
N GLU A 120 9.89 -24.35 -11.01
CA GLU A 120 9.00 -24.96 -10.01
C GLU A 120 9.16 -24.33 -8.62
N ILE A 121 10.40 -24.05 -8.20
CA ILE A 121 10.70 -23.33 -6.95
C ILE A 121 10.08 -21.93 -6.96
N ASN A 122 10.21 -21.18 -8.05
CA ASN A 122 9.63 -19.85 -8.17
C ASN A 122 8.09 -19.87 -8.15
N MET A 123 7.47 -20.86 -8.79
CA MET A 123 6.01 -21.02 -8.76
C MET A 123 5.50 -21.42 -7.37
N ASN A 124 6.22 -22.29 -6.66
CA ASN A 124 5.90 -22.64 -5.27
C ASN A 124 6.10 -21.43 -4.34
N LEU A 125 7.13 -20.63 -4.55
CA LEU A 125 7.33 -19.36 -3.85
C LEU A 125 6.15 -18.41 -4.10
N LEU A 126 5.70 -18.26 -5.35
CA LEU A 126 4.56 -17.44 -5.71
C LEU A 126 3.28 -17.89 -4.98
N LYS A 127 3.01 -19.21 -4.98
CA LYS A 127 1.86 -19.82 -4.28
C LYS A 127 1.89 -19.60 -2.77
N SER A 128 3.08 -19.52 -2.17
CA SER A 128 3.24 -19.29 -0.72
C SER A 128 2.92 -17.87 -0.27
N LYS A 129 2.80 -16.90 -1.20
CA LYS A 129 2.64 -15.48 -0.89
C LYS A 129 1.20 -15.01 -1.07
N MET A 130 0.73 -14.22 -0.11
CA MET A 130 -0.63 -13.63 -0.15
C MET A 130 -0.78 -12.52 -1.19
N LYS A 131 0.33 -11.94 -1.66
CA LYS A 131 0.31 -10.87 -2.66
C LYS A 131 1.59 -10.89 -3.47
N HIS A 132 1.47 -10.71 -4.79
CA HIS A 132 2.61 -10.71 -5.68
C HIS A 132 2.41 -9.71 -6.82
N LEU A 133 3.44 -8.92 -7.10
CA LEU A 133 3.43 -7.87 -8.11
C LEU A 133 4.35 -8.24 -9.26
N PHE A 134 3.85 -8.08 -10.48
CA PHE A 134 4.61 -8.14 -11.72
C PHE A 134 4.57 -6.78 -12.43
N VAL A 135 5.70 -6.42 -13.02
CA VAL A 135 5.81 -5.33 -13.99
C VAL A 135 6.44 -5.92 -15.25
N LEU A 136 5.83 -5.68 -16.39
CA LEU A 136 6.33 -6.11 -17.70
C LEU A 136 6.17 -4.99 -18.73
N SER A 137 6.92 -5.07 -19.82
CA SER A 137 6.68 -4.23 -21.00
C SER A 137 5.54 -4.81 -21.86
N GLU A 138 4.98 -3.99 -22.75
CA GLU A 138 3.93 -4.44 -23.70
C GLU A 138 4.39 -5.58 -24.61
N ASN A 139 5.70 -5.72 -24.82
CA ASN A 139 6.29 -6.80 -25.60
C ASN A 139 6.54 -8.07 -24.75
N GLY A 140 5.97 -8.15 -23.54
CA GLY A 140 6.04 -9.33 -22.68
C GLY A 140 7.37 -9.52 -21.97
N LYS A 141 8.24 -8.48 -21.91
CA LYS A 141 9.50 -8.60 -21.17
C LYS A 141 9.28 -8.30 -19.69
N PRO A 142 9.71 -9.18 -18.77
CA PRO A 142 9.63 -8.89 -17.35
C PRO A 142 10.54 -7.71 -17.00
N VAL A 143 10.06 -6.82 -16.14
CA VAL A 143 10.75 -5.60 -15.69
C VAL A 143 11.04 -5.66 -14.19
N PHE A 144 10.07 -6.16 -13.40
CA PHE A 144 10.21 -6.30 -11.95
C PHE A 144 9.25 -7.37 -11.44
N THR A 145 9.70 -8.14 -10.46
CA THR A 145 8.86 -9.04 -9.65
C THR A 145 9.07 -8.77 -8.17
N ARG A 146 8.00 -8.82 -7.35
CA ARG A 146 8.14 -8.66 -5.88
C ARG A 146 8.85 -9.86 -5.24
N TYR A 147 8.70 -11.06 -5.80
CA TYR A 147 9.34 -12.28 -5.29
C TYR A 147 9.83 -13.15 -6.45
N GLY A 148 10.91 -13.89 -6.23
CA GLY A 148 11.52 -14.71 -7.28
C GLY A 148 12.39 -13.90 -8.25
N ASP A 149 12.77 -14.55 -9.34
CA ASP A 149 13.59 -13.96 -10.40
C ASP A 149 12.73 -13.62 -11.62
N GLU A 150 12.97 -12.46 -12.24
CA GLU A 150 12.32 -12.07 -13.48
C GLU A 150 12.60 -13.03 -14.64
N GLU A 151 13.76 -13.69 -14.66
CA GLU A 151 14.19 -14.58 -15.75
C GLU A 151 13.48 -15.93 -15.73
N HIS A 152 13.12 -16.45 -14.55
CA HIS A 152 12.43 -17.72 -14.38
C HIS A 152 10.89 -17.60 -14.41
N LEU A 153 10.36 -16.40 -14.70
CA LEU A 153 8.92 -16.13 -14.71
C LEU A 153 8.40 -15.73 -16.10
N ILE A 154 9.21 -15.95 -17.15
CA ILE A 154 8.91 -15.55 -18.54
C ILE A 154 7.63 -16.22 -19.04
N THR A 155 7.41 -17.51 -18.74
CA THR A 155 6.23 -18.26 -19.17
C THR A 155 4.95 -17.63 -18.61
N LEU A 156 4.91 -17.33 -17.31
CA LEU A 156 3.78 -16.67 -16.67
C LEU A 156 3.54 -15.25 -17.20
N VAL A 157 4.62 -14.49 -17.41
CA VAL A 157 4.55 -13.14 -17.98
C VAL A 157 4.01 -13.16 -19.42
N GLY A 158 4.35 -14.18 -20.21
CA GLY A 158 3.80 -14.39 -21.55
C GLY A 158 2.29 -14.64 -21.53
N VAL A 159 1.79 -15.43 -20.57
CA VAL A 159 0.35 -15.65 -20.38
C VAL A 159 -0.35 -14.34 -19.98
N ILE A 160 0.21 -13.60 -19.02
CA ILE A 160 -0.30 -12.30 -18.59
C ILE A 160 -0.39 -11.32 -19.76
N GLN A 161 0.67 -11.22 -20.57
CA GLN A 161 0.71 -10.34 -21.74
C GLN A 161 -0.37 -10.73 -22.75
N THR A 162 -0.54 -12.03 -23.01
CA THR A 162 -1.56 -12.53 -23.94
C THR A 162 -2.97 -12.18 -23.47
N LEU A 163 -3.26 -12.30 -22.16
CA LEU A 163 -4.56 -11.93 -21.58
C LEU A 163 -4.85 -10.44 -21.75
N VAL A 164 -3.88 -9.58 -21.49
CA VAL A 164 -4.02 -8.13 -21.64
C VAL A 164 -4.24 -7.77 -23.11
N SER A 165 -3.40 -8.27 -24.01
CA SER A 165 -3.55 -8.03 -25.45
C SER A 165 -4.88 -8.53 -26.00
N PHE A 166 -5.39 -9.67 -25.54
CA PHE A 166 -6.72 -10.16 -25.97
C PHE A 166 -7.85 -9.23 -25.52
N SER A 167 -7.76 -8.68 -24.31
CA SER A 167 -8.77 -7.74 -23.81
C SER A 167 -8.82 -6.44 -24.62
N GLU A 168 -7.67 -5.96 -25.08
CA GLU A 168 -7.56 -4.72 -25.87
C GLU A 168 -8.06 -4.86 -27.30
N LEU A 169 -8.11 -6.08 -27.85
CA LEU A 169 -8.70 -6.35 -29.16
C LEU A 169 -10.22 -6.20 -29.17
N THR A 170 -10.84 -6.26 -28.00
CA THR A 170 -12.28 -6.06 -27.85
C THR A 170 -12.47 -4.58 -27.54
N ASP A 171 -13.04 -3.80 -28.46
CA ASP A 171 -13.22 -2.33 -28.36
C ASP A 171 -14.04 -1.83 -27.13
N SER A 172 -14.38 -2.72 -26.20
CA SER A 172 -15.11 -2.44 -24.97
C SER A 172 -14.34 -2.95 -23.74
N ASN A 173 -13.53 -2.05 -23.18
CA ASN A 173 -12.94 -2.06 -21.83
C ASN A 173 -11.57 -2.73 -21.65
N GLN A 174 -10.64 -1.94 -21.09
CA GLN A 174 -9.40 -2.43 -20.52
C GLN A 174 -9.68 -3.43 -19.39
N LEU A 175 -8.94 -4.54 -19.40
CA LEU A 175 -8.95 -5.51 -18.31
C LEU A 175 -8.44 -4.84 -17.03
N ASN A 176 -9.32 -4.66 -16.04
CA ASN A 176 -8.96 -4.02 -14.76
C ASN A 176 -8.77 -5.04 -13.63
N CYS A 177 -9.64 -6.05 -13.55
CA CYS A 177 -9.59 -7.03 -12.48
C CYS A 177 -10.23 -8.36 -12.90
N ILE A 178 -9.60 -9.47 -12.55
CA ILE A 178 -10.15 -10.83 -12.60
C ILE A 178 -10.31 -11.32 -11.16
N LYS A 179 -11.46 -11.92 -10.83
CA LYS A 179 -11.70 -12.56 -9.55
C LYS A 179 -11.91 -14.06 -9.76
N ALA A 180 -11.04 -14.88 -9.16
CA ALA A 180 -11.12 -16.34 -9.16
C ALA A 180 -11.14 -16.83 -7.70
N GLY A 181 -12.34 -17.09 -7.17
CA GLY A 181 -12.52 -17.43 -5.75
C GLY A 181 -12.00 -16.31 -4.83
N ARG A 182 -10.99 -16.64 -4.01
CA ARG A 182 -10.28 -15.69 -3.11
C ARG A 182 -9.14 -14.94 -3.81
N CYS A 183 -8.70 -15.40 -4.98
CA CYS A 183 -7.68 -14.75 -5.76
C CYS A 183 -8.27 -13.57 -6.55
N ARG A 184 -7.63 -12.42 -6.46
CA ARG A 184 -7.90 -11.23 -7.27
C ARG A 184 -6.64 -10.87 -8.04
N ILE A 185 -6.78 -10.74 -9.35
CA ILE A 185 -5.71 -10.30 -10.24
C ILE A 185 -6.11 -8.92 -10.75
N THR A 186 -5.41 -7.89 -10.33
CA THR A 186 -5.66 -6.50 -10.74
C THR A 186 -4.62 -6.08 -11.76
N PHE A 187 -5.03 -5.36 -12.78
CA PHE A 187 -4.20 -4.92 -13.89
C PHE A 187 -4.20 -3.39 -13.96
N LEU A 188 -3.07 -2.81 -14.31
CA LEU A 188 -2.92 -1.40 -14.60
C LEU A 188 -2.03 -1.26 -15.82
N HIS A 189 -2.61 -0.77 -16.92
CA HIS A 189 -1.89 -0.52 -18.16
C HIS A 189 -1.49 0.96 -18.26
N LYS A 190 -0.19 1.21 -18.38
CA LYS A 190 0.43 2.54 -18.53
C LYS A 190 1.55 2.46 -19.57
N GLU A 191 1.20 2.62 -20.84
CA GLU A 191 2.12 2.55 -21.98
C GLU A 191 3.47 3.23 -21.67
N PRO A 192 4.61 2.52 -21.82
CA PRO A 192 4.78 1.19 -22.45
C PRO A 192 4.82 0.00 -21.47
N LEU A 193 4.24 0.16 -20.28
CA LEU A 193 4.34 -0.81 -19.17
C LEU A 193 2.96 -1.34 -18.75
N ILE A 194 2.95 -2.61 -18.36
CA ILE A 194 1.79 -3.30 -17.77
C ILE A 194 2.18 -3.71 -16.36
N PHE A 195 1.31 -3.42 -15.40
CA PHE A 195 1.47 -3.77 -13.99
C PHE A 195 0.36 -4.73 -13.58
N VAL A 196 0.71 -5.79 -12.86
CA VAL A 196 -0.23 -6.83 -12.44
C VAL A 196 -0.01 -7.19 -10.98
N LEU A 197 -1.08 -7.15 -10.18
CA LEU A 197 -1.07 -7.54 -8.78
C LEU A 197 -1.99 -8.73 -8.57
N ILE A 198 -1.39 -9.86 -8.20
CA ILE A 198 -2.11 -11.06 -7.76
C ILE A 198 -2.23 -11.00 -6.24
N CYS A 199 -3.43 -11.15 -5.70
CA CYS A 199 -3.70 -11.03 -4.28
C CYS A 199 -4.72 -12.06 -3.79
N HIS A 200 -4.43 -12.68 -2.65
CA HIS A 200 -5.29 -13.66 -1.97
C HIS A 200 -5.96 -13.10 -0.70
N THR A 201 -5.82 -11.79 -0.45
CA THR A 201 -6.45 -11.11 0.69
C THR A 201 -7.84 -10.57 0.31
N ASN A 202 -8.59 -10.11 1.31
CA ASN A 202 -9.91 -9.49 1.11
C ASN A 202 -9.85 -8.00 0.73
N GLU A 203 -8.69 -7.50 0.28
CA GLU A 203 -8.54 -6.13 -0.18
C GLU A 203 -9.47 -5.81 -1.36
N HIS A 204 -10.04 -4.60 -1.32
CA HIS A 204 -10.92 -4.11 -2.39
C HIS A 204 -10.10 -3.78 -3.65
N PRO A 205 -10.64 -3.97 -4.87
CA PRO A 205 -9.92 -3.70 -6.13
C PRO A 205 -9.33 -2.28 -6.23
N ILE A 206 -9.95 -1.29 -5.60
CA ILE A 206 -9.45 0.09 -5.56
C ILE A 206 -8.10 0.18 -4.82
N CYS A 207 -7.95 -0.53 -3.71
CA CYS A 207 -6.69 -0.57 -2.95
C CYS A 207 -5.59 -1.30 -3.73
N LEU A 208 -5.96 -2.35 -4.48
CA LEU A 208 -5.03 -3.08 -5.35
C LEU A 208 -4.57 -2.19 -6.51
N ALA A 209 -5.50 -1.47 -7.15
CA ALA A 209 -5.18 -0.52 -8.21
C ALA A 209 -4.31 0.66 -7.70
N GLN A 210 -4.54 1.13 -6.46
CA GLN A 210 -3.67 2.13 -5.83
C GLN A 210 -2.25 1.61 -5.63
N GLN A 211 -2.05 0.36 -5.20
CA GLN A 211 -0.72 -0.25 -5.08
C GLN A 211 0.01 -0.27 -6.42
N LEU A 212 -0.67 -0.71 -7.49
CA LEU A 212 -0.12 -0.65 -8.85
C LEU A 212 0.26 0.78 -9.26
N THR A 213 -0.59 1.75 -8.92
CA THR A 213 -0.34 3.17 -9.19
C THR A 213 0.89 3.70 -8.44
N TYR A 214 1.10 3.30 -7.18
CA TYR A 214 2.29 3.65 -6.42
C TYR A 214 3.56 3.02 -7.01
N THR A 215 3.52 1.77 -7.44
CA THR A 215 4.64 1.14 -8.17
C THR A 215 4.96 1.90 -9.45
N TYR A 216 3.95 2.23 -10.26
CA TYR A 216 4.14 3.03 -11.47
C TYR A 216 4.81 4.37 -11.13
N HIS A 217 4.27 5.11 -10.16
CA HIS A 217 4.86 6.37 -9.72
C HIS A 217 6.30 6.22 -9.21
N GLN A 218 6.63 5.12 -8.52
CA GLN A 218 7.99 4.87 -8.06
C GLN A 218 8.96 4.69 -9.23
N ILE A 219 8.59 3.96 -10.29
CA ILE A 219 9.40 3.83 -11.50
C ILE A 219 9.59 5.21 -12.17
N ILE A 220 8.50 5.98 -12.31
CA ILE A 220 8.57 7.32 -12.91
C ILE A 220 9.43 8.26 -12.07
N SER A 221 9.40 8.15 -10.74
CA SER A 221 10.18 9.02 -9.85
C SER A 221 11.69 8.90 -10.05
N THR A 222 12.17 7.72 -10.44
CA THR A 222 13.60 7.49 -10.72
C THR A 222 13.96 7.75 -12.17
N LEU A 223 13.12 7.29 -13.11
CA LEU A 223 13.47 7.26 -14.54
C LEU A 223 12.88 8.39 -15.37
N THR A 224 11.83 9.06 -14.90
CA THR A 224 10.96 10.02 -15.62
C THR A 224 10.19 9.42 -16.80
N LEU A 225 8.95 9.89 -16.99
CA LEU A 225 8.08 9.40 -18.05
C LEU A 225 8.63 9.74 -19.43
N SER A 226 9.18 10.94 -19.59
CA SER A 226 9.77 11.41 -20.86
C SER A 226 10.92 10.51 -21.33
N ARG A 227 11.80 10.09 -20.41
CA ARG A 227 12.94 9.22 -20.76
C ARG A 227 12.47 7.82 -21.12
N ILE A 228 11.52 7.25 -20.39
CA ILE A 228 10.93 5.93 -20.70
C ILE A 228 10.27 5.99 -22.09
N LYS A 229 9.33 6.92 -22.32
CA LYS A 229 8.62 7.02 -23.59
C LYS A 229 9.58 7.19 -24.76
N HIS A 230 10.49 8.16 -24.68
CA HIS A 230 11.48 8.40 -25.73
C HIS A 230 12.31 7.14 -26.04
N LYS A 231 12.72 6.38 -25.01
CA LYS A 231 13.51 5.17 -25.19
C LYS A 231 12.74 4.07 -25.90
N PHE A 232 11.47 3.85 -25.54
CA PHE A 232 10.62 2.85 -26.19
C PHE A 232 10.20 3.28 -27.61
N THR A 233 10.09 4.58 -27.90
CA THR A 233 9.89 5.07 -29.28
C THR A 233 11.08 4.73 -30.19
N ILE A 234 12.31 4.87 -29.69
CA ILE A 234 13.53 4.57 -30.47
C ILE A 234 13.80 3.06 -30.53
N GLN A 235 13.57 2.36 -29.42
CA GLN A 235 13.86 0.95 -29.26
C GLN A 235 12.68 0.27 -28.56
N PRO A 236 11.64 -0.15 -29.32
CA PRO A 236 10.45 -0.79 -28.74
C PRO A 236 10.76 -2.07 -27.95
N ASN A 237 11.78 -2.82 -28.39
CA ASN A 237 12.25 -4.03 -27.72
C ASN A 237 13.28 -3.77 -26.61
N PHE A 238 13.36 -2.55 -26.07
CA PHE A 238 14.30 -2.24 -24.99
C PHE A 238 13.96 -3.02 -23.72
N ASP A 239 15.00 -3.44 -22.99
CA ASP A 239 14.87 -4.11 -21.70
C ASP A 239 15.07 -3.09 -20.58
N LEU A 240 13.97 -2.71 -19.93
CA LEU A 240 13.96 -1.68 -18.89
C LEU A 240 14.70 -2.11 -17.61
N ARG A 241 14.91 -3.41 -17.39
CA ARG A 241 15.70 -3.93 -16.24
C ARG A 241 17.09 -3.33 -16.20
N ARG A 242 17.65 -2.99 -17.38
CA ARG A 242 18.97 -2.34 -17.52
C ARG A 242 19.05 -0.95 -16.89
N TRP A 243 17.91 -0.32 -16.62
CA TRP A 243 17.82 0.98 -15.95
C TRP A 243 17.37 0.87 -14.49
N LEU A 244 17.00 -0.33 -14.02
CA LEU A 244 16.58 -0.59 -12.65
C LEU A 244 17.68 -1.39 -11.96
N SER A 245 18.63 -0.68 -11.35
CA SER A 245 19.64 -1.32 -10.51
C SER A 245 19.00 -1.85 -9.21
N ASN A 246 19.79 -2.54 -8.39
CA ASN A 246 19.33 -3.06 -7.10
C ASN A 246 18.79 -1.95 -6.17
N ALA A 247 19.28 -0.71 -6.30
CA ALA A 247 18.77 0.43 -5.54
C ALA A 247 17.34 0.80 -5.95
N GLU A 248 17.04 0.87 -7.26
CA GLU A 248 15.68 1.13 -7.75
C GLU A 248 14.73 -0.03 -7.44
N LYS A 249 15.19 -1.28 -7.57
CA LYS A 249 14.39 -2.45 -7.19
C LYS A 249 14.03 -2.42 -5.70
N LYS A 250 14.99 -2.04 -4.82
CA LYS A 250 14.72 -1.87 -3.39
C LYS A 250 13.62 -0.82 -3.13
N LEU A 251 13.62 0.30 -3.85
CA LEU A 251 12.54 1.28 -3.75
C LEU A 251 11.17 0.69 -4.13
N LEU A 252 11.12 -0.18 -5.15
CA LEU A 252 9.89 -0.86 -5.56
C LEU A 252 9.38 -1.87 -4.54
N HIS A 253 10.26 -2.63 -3.88
CA HIS A 253 9.84 -3.48 -2.76
C HIS A 253 9.31 -2.62 -1.60
N ASN A 254 10.10 -1.62 -1.18
CA ASN A 254 9.76 -0.78 -0.04
C ASN A 254 8.44 -0.02 -0.22
N ILE A 255 8.11 0.49 -1.41
CA ILE A 255 6.85 1.25 -1.59
C ILE A 255 5.61 0.38 -1.41
N ILE A 256 5.71 -0.91 -1.74
CA ILE A 256 4.62 -1.88 -1.55
C ILE A 256 4.50 -2.23 -0.07
N ASP A 257 5.63 -2.50 0.59
CA ASP A 257 5.67 -2.76 2.03
C ASP A 257 5.12 -1.56 2.82
N MET A 258 5.51 -0.34 2.44
CA MET A 258 4.98 0.89 3.03
C MET A 258 3.46 1.00 2.86
N TYR A 259 2.91 0.67 1.68
CA TYR A 259 1.45 0.71 1.47
C TYR A 259 0.72 -0.28 2.39
N GLU A 260 1.32 -1.43 2.69
CA GLU A 260 0.72 -2.43 3.59
C GLU A 260 0.68 -1.98 5.06
N HIS A 261 1.54 -1.01 5.43
CA HIS A 261 1.71 -0.54 6.80
C HIS A 261 1.39 0.96 7.02
N ASP A 262 0.97 1.70 5.98
CA ASP A 262 0.67 3.13 6.10
C ASP A 262 -0.70 3.48 5.51
N LEU A 263 -1.68 3.71 6.40
CA LEU A 263 -3.03 4.15 6.01
C LEU A 263 -3.04 5.50 5.30
N GLY A 264 -2.01 6.33 5.48
CA GLY A 264 -1.84 7.56 4.75
C GLY A 264 -1.65 7.36 3.25
N MET A 265 -1.00 6.26 2.85
CA MET A 265 -0.90 5.89 1.44
C MET A 265 -2.26 5.44 0.90
N VAL A 266 -2.98 4.59 1.63
CA VAL A 266 -4.34 4.13 1.28
C VAL A 266 -5.27 5.33 1.08
N MET A 267 -5.31 6.23 2.06
CA MET A 267 -6.17 7.42 2.06
C MET A 267 -5.61 8.59 1.24
N THR A 268 -4.41 8.44 0.64
CA THR A 268 -3.69 9.47 -0.14
C THR A 268 -3.54 10.80 0.62
N CYS A 269 -2.93 10.77 1.80
CA CYS A 269 -2.78 11.91 2.69
C CYS A 269 -1.46 11.86 3.47
N ALA A 270 -0.93 13.03 3.84
CA ALA A 270 0.34 13.14 4.56
C ALA A 270 0.15 12.93 6.07
N LYS A 271 1.00 12.11 6.70
CA LYS A 271 1.07 12.01 8.16
C LYS A 271 1.90 13.16 8.71
N CYS A 272 1.32 13.99 9.57
CA CYS A 272 2.03 15.12 10.17
C CYS A 272 2.54 14.77 11.57
N LEU A 273 3.73 15.28 11.92
CA LEU A 273 4.20 15.21 13.30
C LEU A 273 3.36 16.14 14.15
N THR A 274 2.76 15.62 15.22
CA THR A 274 2.02 16.44 16.19
C THR A 274 2.98 17.40 16.88
N LEU A 275 2.82 18.69 16.64
CA LEU A 275 3.76 19.72 17.08
C LEU A 275 3.01 21.01 17.40
N PRO A 276 3.33 21.73 18.48
CA PRO A 276 2.71 23.01 18.79
C PRO A 276 2.82 23.98 17.60
N SER A 277 1.70 24.65 17.29
CA SER A 277 1.57 25.51 16.10
C SER A 277 2.65 26.58 16.01
N HIS A 278 3.01 27.21 17.14
CA HIS A 278 4.06 28.24 17.19
C HIS A 278 5.44 27.70 16.82
N ILE A 279 5.81 26.50 17.27
CA ILE A 279 7.10 25.86 16.92
C ILE A 279 7.11 25.52 15.44
N ARG A 280 6.01 24.95 14.92
CA ARG A 280 5.88 24.63 13.49
C ARG A 280 6.00 25.88 12.62
N SER A 281 5.32 26.96 12.97
CA SER A 281 5.42 28.25 12.27
C SER A 281 6.83 28.82 12.34
N GLN A 282 7.50 28.73 13.48
CA GLN A 282 8.89 29.17 13.63
C GLN A 282 9.85 28.39 12.70
N ILE A 283 9.69 27.07 12.61
CA ILE A 283 10.47 26.21 11.71
C ILE A 283 10.22 26.62 10.26
N GLY A 284 8.96 26.67 9.83
CA GLY A 284 8.58 27.03 8.46
C GLY A 284 9.09 28.41 8.05
N GLN A 285 8.94 29.41 8.93
CA GLN A 285 9.41 30.77 8.67
C GLN A 285 10.93 30.85 8.58
N THR A 286 11.64 30.10 9.42
CA THR A 286 13.11 30.02 9.38
C THR A 286 13.58 29.50 8.04
N VAL A 287 12.99 28.40 7.56
CA VAL A 287 13.30 27.81 6.25
C VAL A 287 12.97 28.78 5.12
N ALA A 288 11.75 29.33 5.11
CA ALA A 288 11.30 30.23 4.06
C ALA A 288 12.15 31.51 3.98
N GLN A 289 12.49 32.12 5.11
CA GLN A 289 13.33 33.33 5.15
C GLN A 289 14.75 33.09 4.63
N ILE A 290 15.32 31.91 4.85
CA ILE A 290 16.68 31.59 4.38
C ILE A 290 16.69 31.38 2.86
N ILE A 291 15.66 30.73 2.32
CA ILE A 291 15.55 30.41 0.89
C ILE A 291 15.04 31.62 0.06
N LYS A 292 14.39 32.58 0.72
CA LYS A 292 13.77 33.76 0.11
C LYS A 292 14.66 34.41 -0.95
N GLY A 293 14.07 34.62 -2.13
CA GLY A 293 14.74 35.26 -3.26
C GLY A 293 15.37 34.30 -4.27
N GLN A 294 15.43 32.99 -3.99
CA GLN A 294 15.84 31.99 -4.98
C GLN A 294 14.66 31.57 -5.86
N LYS A 295 14.79 31.78 -7.17
CA LYS A 295 13.70 31.55 -8.14
C LYS A 295 13.57 30.08 -8.56
N ASP A 296 14.65 29.33 -8.50
CA ASP A 296 14.70 27.94 -9.00
C ASP A 296 14.40 26.90 -7.91
N MET A 297 14.10 27.34 -6.69
CA MET A 297 13.70 26.48 -5.58
C MET A 297 12.21 26.19 -5.65
N ILE A 298 11.82 24.92 -5.46
CA ILE A 298 10.41 24.49 -5.55
C ILE A 298 9.89 24.11 -4.16
N PHE A 299 10.60 23.21 -3.47
CA PHE A 299 10.18 22.67 -2.18
C PHE A 299 11.34 22.65 -1.18
N ALA A 300 11.01 22.90 0.08
CA ALA A 300 11.87 22.63 1.23
C ALA A 300 11.03 21.90 2.29
N ILE A 301 11.38 20.64 2.54
CA ILE A 301 10.56 19.69 3.29
C ILE A 301 11.40 19.20 4.47
N ILE A 302 10.82 19.21 5.67
CA ILE A 302 11.43 18.60 6.85
C ILE A 302 10.62 17.36 7.22
N LEU A 303 11.30 16.22 7.27
CA LEU A 303 10.75 14.90 7.55
C LEU A 303 11.40 14.31 8.81
N THR A 304 10.65 13.52 9.56
CA THR A 304 11.20 12.67 10.62
C THR A 304 10.41 11.38 10.70
N HIS A 305 11.07 10.22 10.59
CA HIS A 305 10.43 8.90 10.73
C HIS A 305 9.12 8.76 9.92
N GLY A 306 9.11 9.19 8.66
CA GLY A 306 7.92 9.17 7.80
C GLY A 306 6.85 10.25 8.09
N HIS A 307 7.06 11.10 9.10
CA HIS A 307 6.17 12.21 9.45
C HIS A 307 6.65 13.52 8.83
N LEU A 308 5.70 14.28 8.28
CA LEU A 308 5.93 15.64 7.80
C LEU A 308 5.94 16.63 8.98
N VAL A 309 7.07 17.32 9.17
CA VAL A 309 7.22 18.35 10.22
C VAL A 309 6.81 19.72 9.71
N SER A 310 7.35 20.10 8.56
CA SER A 310 7.12 21.41 7.94
C SER A 310 7.41 21.34 6.44
N ILE A 311 6.67 22.15 5.67
CA ILE A 311 6.91 22.36 4.25
C ILE A 311 6.89 23.86 3.94
N ALA A 312 7.96 24.32 3.27
CA ALA A 312 8.02 25.63 2.62
C ALA A 312 8.12 25.42 1.11
N ARG A 313 7.45 26.26 0.32
CA ARG A 313 7.31 26.03 -1.12
C ARG A 313 7.18 27.33 -1.90
N LEU A 314 7.47 27.26 -3.20
CA LEU A 314 7.15 28.35 -4.12
C LEU A 314 5.63 28.49 -4.27
N LYS A 315 5.14 29.73 -4.41
CA LYS A 315 3.69 30.00 -4.54
C LYS A 315 3.09 29.21 -5.71
N ASN A 316 1.87 28.72 -5.54
CA ASN A 316 1.09 27.92 -6.50
C ASN A 316 1.63 26.51 -6.80
N TYR A 317 2.76 26.10 -6.20
CA TYR A 317 3.27 24.74 -6.35
C TYR A 317 2.85 23.87 -5.17
N HIS A 318 2.12 22.80 -5.43
CA HIS A 318 1.60 21.88 -4.42
C HIS A 318 2.28 20.53 -4.52
N LEU A 319 2.77 20.02 -3.39
CA LEU A 319 3.29 18.66 -3.31
C LEU A 319 2.12 17.71 -3.03
N HIS A 320 1.88 16.78 -3.93
CA HIS A 320 0.85 15.76 -3.75
C HIS A 320 1.28 14.74 -2.68
N PRO A 321 0.38 14.22 -1.82
CA PRO A 321 0.74 13.21 -0.82
C PRO A 321 1.40 11.95 -1.41
N SER A 322 0.95 11.49 -2.58
CA SER A 322 1.61 10.35 -3.25
C SER A 322 3.08 10.62 -3.55
N ASP A 323 3.42 11.82 -4.05
CA ASP A 323 4.80 12.22 -4.33
C ASP A 323 5.62 12.38 -3.04
N LEU A 324 4.99 12.83 -1.94
CA LEU A 324 5.62 12.87 -0.63
C LEU A 324 6.03 11.46 -0.16
N TYR A 325 5.20 10.43 -0.37
CA TYR A 325 5.57 9.05 -0.02
C TYR A 325 6.71 8.50 -0.86
N LEU A 326 6.85 8.91 -2.13
CA LEU A 326 8.02 8.57 -2.95
C LEU A 326 9.30 9.18 -2.36
N LEU A 327 9.23 10.42 -1.90
CA LEU A 327 10.34 11.08 -1.21
C LEU A 327 10.66 10.42 0.15
N ILE A 328 9.64 10.06 0.93
CA ILE A 328 9.82 9.33 2.19
C ILE A 328 10.49 7.98 1.92
N ASN A 329 10.02 7.24 0.92
CA ASN A 329 10.62 5.97 0.51
C ASN A 329 12.08 6.17 0.09
N LEU A 330 12.36 7.18 -0.74
CA LEU A 330 13.73 7.52 -1.13
C LEU A 330 14.62 7.76 0.09
N VAL A 331 14.23 8.66 0.99
CA VAL A 331 15.01 9.01 2.20
C VAL A 331 15.23 7.80 3.11
N ASN A 332 14.23 6.93 3.25
CA ASN A 332 14.31 5.75 4.11
C ASN A 332 14.99 4.55 3.43
N SER A 333 15.15 4.56 2.10
CA SER A 333 15.65 3.40 1.36
C SER A 333 17.13 3.11 1.56
N SER A 334 17.92 4.11 1.97
CA SER A 334 19.37 3.99 2.03
C SER A 334 19.98 4.71 3.23
N ASP A 335 20.75 3.98 4.02
CA ASP A 335 21.61 4.56 5.06
C ASP A 335 22.75 5.41 4.45
N ALA A 336 22.99 5.33 3.13
CA ALA A 336 23.96 6.20 2.46
C ALA A 336 23.60 7.69 2.57
N PHE A 337 22.34 8.02 2.85
CA PHE A 337 21.93 9.40 3.13
C PHE A 337 22.32 9.87 4.54
N LYS A 338 22.65 8.96 5.45
CA LYS A 338 23.00 9.29 6.84
C LYS A 338 24.46 9.75 6.90
N GLY A 339 24.69 10.89 7.56
CA GLY A 339 26.03 11.43 7.80
C GLY A 339 26.67 12.18 6.62
N VAL A 340 26.05 12.21 5.44
CA VAL A 340 26.54 12.97 4.27
C VAL A 340 25.41 13.76 3.60
N GLU A 341 25.76 14.79 2.86
CA GLU A 341 24.83 15.50 1.97
C GLU A 341 24.75 14.76 0.64
N SER A 342 23.53 14.48 0.17
CA SER A 342 23.31 13.73 -1.07
C SER A 342 22.61 14.58 -2.12
N TRP A 343 23.00 14.40 -3.38
CA TRP A 343 22.46 15.10 -4.53
C TRP A 343 21.88 14.10 -5.51
N VAL A 344 20.55 14.06 -5.63
CA VAL A 344 19.85 13.00 -6.37
C VAL A 344 18.84 13.62 -7.35
N PRO A 345 18.84 13.22 -8.64
CA PRO A 345 17.77 13.57 -9.55
C PRO A 345 16.49 12.81 -9.17
N VAL A 346 15.37 13.52 -9.07
CA VAL A 346 14.08 12.95 -8.67
C VAL A 346 12.97 13.56 -9.52
N CYS A 347 12.09 12.71 -10.04
CA CYS A 347 10.83 13.12 -10.65
C CYS A 347 9.69 12.98 -9.63
N LEU A 348 8.74 13.92 -9.70
CA LEU A 348 7.54 13.92 -8.87
C LEU A 348 6.33 13.68 -9.80
N PRO A 349 5.83 12.44 -9.95
CA PRO A 349 4.89 12.07 -11.00
C PRO A 349 3.55 12.84 -10.99
N ARG A 350 3.07 13.26 -9.81
CA ARG A 350 1.83 14.03 -9.69
C ARG A 350 2.05 15.53 -9.84
N PHE A 351 3.29 15.98 -9.78
CA PHE A 351 3.69 17.36 -10.02
C PHE A 351 4.01 17.60 -11.49
N ASP A 352 4.99 16.86 -12.01
CA ASP A 352 5.39 16.84 -13.42
C ASP A 352 6.06 15.48 -13.74
N PRO A 353 5.33 14.54 -14.36
CA PRO A 353 5.87 13.20 -14.66
C PRO A 353 6.96 13.21 -15.72
N GLY A 354 7.09 14.28 -16.51
CA GLY A 354 8.13 14.43 -17.53
C GLY A 354 9.36 15.19 -17.04
N GLY A 355 9.22 15.97 -15.96
CA GLY A 355 10.24 16.82 -15.38
C GLY A 355 11.20 16.08 -14.45
N CYS A 356 12.42 16.62 -14.35
CA CYS A 356 13.44 16.16 -13.41
C CYS A 356 13.79 17.32 -12.46
N LEU A 357 13.59 17.10 -11.16
CA LEU A 357 14.08 17.98 -10.11
C LEU A 357 15.39 17.41 -9.55
N HIS A 358 16.15 18.25 -8.87
CA HIS A 358 17.31 17.83 -8.09
C HIS A 358 17.01 18.00 -6.61
N ALA A 359 17.14 16.91 -5.86
CA ALA A 359 16.93 16.87 -4.42
C ALA A 359 18.29 16.87 -3.71
N HIS A 360 18.49 17.85 -2.84
CA HIS A 360 19.50 17.82 -1.79
C HIS A 360 18.89 17.20 -0.54
N ILE A 361 19.43 16.06 -0.11
CA ILE A 361 18.97 15.28 1.02
C ILE A 361 20.05 15.30 2.08
N SER A 362 19.69 15.71 3.30
CA SER A 362 20.64 15.79 4.42
C SER A 362 19.93 15.73 5.77
N TYR A 363 20.64 15.24 6.79
CA TYR A 363 20.13 15.25 8.16
C TYR A 363 20.61 16.49 8.94
N LEU A 364 19.74 17.03 9.79
CA LEU A 364 19.98 18.25 10.56
C LEU A 364 20.57 17.99 11.96
N ASP A 365 20.55 16.74 12.40
CA ASP A 365 20.94 16.30 13.72
C ASP A 365 21.82 15.04 13.69
N ASP A 366 22.62 14.85 14.74
CA ASP A 366 23.65 13.81 14.75
C ASP A 366 23.08 12.39 14.86
N SER A 367 21.87 12.23 15.43
CA SER A 367 21.17 10.94 15.44
C SER A 367 20.46 10.61 14.12
N CYS A 368 20.51 11.51 13.13
CA CYS A 368 19.88 11.33 11.83
C CYS A 368 18.37 11.06 11.91
N ASP A 369 17.67 11.75 12.80
CA ASP A 369 16.22 11.62 12.96
C ASP A 369 15.45 12.64 12.10
N ILE A 370 16.07 13.78 11.81
CA ILE A 370 15.43 14.94 11.17
C ILE A 370 16.08 15.18 9.81
N CYS A 371 15.39 14.79 8.76
CA CYS A 371 15.82 14.95 7.38
C CYS A 371 15.29 16.27 6.79
N LEU A 372 16.18 17.02 6.13
CA LEU A 372 15.87 18.16 5.28
C LEU A 372 16.01 17.73 3.81
N VAL A 373 14.94 17.94 3.04
CA VAL A 373 14.92 17.74 1.59
C VAL A 373 14.70 19.10 0.92
N LEU A 374 15.68 19.58 0.17
CA LEU A 374 15.61 20.80 -0.63
C LEU A 374 15.53 20.43 -2.11
N MET A 375 14.55 20.96 -2.84
CA MET A 375 14.32 20.61 -4.25
C MET A 375 14.39 21.83 -5.16
N THR A 376 15.13 21.70 -6.25
CA THR A 376 15.32 22.74 -7.26
C THR A 376 15.24 22.18 -8.69
N VAL A 377 14.90 23.02 -9.65
CA VAL A 377 14.98 22.69 -11.09
C VAL A 377 16.42 22.82 -11.63
N ASN A 378 17.32 23.49 -10.92
CA ASN A 378 18.66 23.77 -11.41
C ASN A 378 19.71 22.74 -10.91
N PRO A 379 20.33 21.94 -11.80
CA PRO A 379 21.35 20.94 -11.43
C PRO A 379 22.63 21.54 -10.82
N GLU A 380 22.92 22.82 -11.04
CA GLU A 380 24.17 23.47 -10.61
C GLU A 380 24.08 24.07 -9.20
N HIS A 381 22.90 24.03 -8.57
CA HIS A 381 22.65 24.70 -7.30
C HIS A 381 23.09 23.91 -6.05
N PHE A 382 23.84 22.82 -6.19
CA PHE A 382 24.30 22.00 -5.06
C PHE A 382 24.93 22.85 -3.92
N GLN A 383 25.87 23.74 -4.26
CA GLN A 383 26.56 24.56 -3.26
C GLN A 383 25.61 25.53 -2.55
N ILE A 384 24.68 26.14 -3.29
CA ILE A 384 23.68 27.07 -2.74
C ILE A 384 22.78 26.34 -1.73
N LEU A 385 22.37 25.10 -2.04
CA LEU A 385 21.52 24.30 -1.16
C LEU A 385 22.29 23.79 0.07
N SER A 386 23.58 23.47 -0.07
CA SER A 386 24.46 23.16 1.06
C SER A 386 24.57 24.35 2.02
N ASP A 387 24.77 25.57 1.50
CA ASP A 387 24.80 26.79 2.30
C ASP A 387 23.45 27.07 2.98
N PHE A 388 22.32 26.73 2.34
CA PHE A 388 21.00 26.80 2.98
C PHE A 388 20.85 25.78 4.10
N ARG A 389 21.24 24.53 3.85
CA ARG A 389 21.21 23.47 4.84
C ARG A 389 21.97 23.88 6.11
N GLN A 390 23.19 24.43 5.97
CA GLN A 390 23.99 24.88 7.12
C GLN A 390 23.27 25.99 7.90
N ARG A 391 22.82 27.04 7.21
CA ARG A 391 22.10 28.16 7.84
C ARG A 391 20.79 27.72 8.51
N ILE A 392 20.05 26.80 7.89
CA ILE A 392 18.81 26.24 8.44
C ILE A 392 19.14 25.45 9.70
N GLY A 393 20.10 24.53 9.62
CA GLY A 393 20.55 23.71 10.75
C GLY A 393 20.98 24.58 11.94
N ASP A 394 21.82 25.58 11.71
CA ASP A 394 22.32 26.47 12.76
C ASP A 394 21.20 27.28 13.43
N LYS A 395 20.26 27.84 12.65
CA LYS A 395 19.14 28.60 13.22
C LYS A 395 18.19 27.70 14.00
N LEU A 396 17.90 26.50 13.50
CA LEU A 396 17.01 25.55 14.18
C LEU A 396 17.64 24.93 15.44
N LYS A 397 18.97 24.76 15.46
CA LYS A 397 19.73 24.41 16.67
C LYS A 397 19.66 25.54 17.70
N LYS A 398 19.95 26.78 17.30
CA LYS A 398 19.91 27.96 18.19
C LYS A 398 18.53 28.23 18.78
N SER A 399 17.45 27.94 18.04
CA SER A 399 16.08 28.12 18.52
C SER A 399 15.53 26.94 19.33
N ASN A 400 16.32 25.89 19.58
CA ASN A 400 15.89 24.64 20.19
C ASN A 400 14.76 23.91 19.43
N ALA A 401 14.49 24.27 18.17
CA ALA A 401 13.43 23.64 17.38
C ALA A 401 13.70 22.16 17.12
N LEU A 402 14.96 21.77 16.88
CA LEU A 402 15.33 20.36 16.69
C LEU A 402 15.04 19.50 17.93
N VAL A 403 15.26 20.06 19.12
CA VAL A 403 14.96 19.38 20.39
C VAL A 403 13.45 19.20 20.56
N GLN A 404 12.65 20.21 20.21
CA GLN A 404 11.19 20.11 20.27
C GLN A 404 10.64 19.04 19.32
N ILE A 405 11.22 18.91 18.12
CA ILE A 405 10.88 17.83 17.17
C ILE A 405 11.16 16.45 17.80
N LYS A 406 12.33 16.27 18.42
CA LYS A 406 12.67 15.00 19.10
C LYS A 406 11.77 14.69 20.29
N ILE A 407 11.43 15.69 21.09
CA ILE A 407 10.47 15.54 22.19
C ILE A 407 9.10 15.13 21.65
N ALA A 408 8.65 15.74 20.54
CA ALA A 408 7.38 15.39 19.91
C ALA A 408 7.40 13.97 19.34
N LEU A 409 8.54 13.50 18.82
CA LEU A 409 8.72 12.13 18.36
C LEU A 409 8.61 11.11 19.50
N GLY A 410 9.22 11.41 20.66
CA GLY A 410 9.14 10.55 21.85
C GLY A 410 7.79 10.63 22.58
N LYS A 411 7.04 11.73 22.39
CA LYS A 411 5.65 11.88 22.84
C LYS A 411 4.73 11.20 21.84
N ASP A 412 4.80 9.89 21.82
CA ASP A 412 3.83 9.04 21.15
C ASP A 412 2.51 9.17 21.91
N ARG A 413 1.75 10.24 21.65
CA ARG A 413 0.52 10.54 22.39
C ARG A 413 -0.40 9.34 22.26
N LEU A 414 -0.65 8.69 23.39
CA LEU A 414 -1.74 7.74 23.56
C LEU A 414 -3.05 8.54 23.43
N LEU A 415 -3.42 8.85 22.19
CA LEU A 415 -4.65 9.58 21.87
C LEU A 415 -5.87 8.89 22.51
N SER A 416 -5.79 7.58 22.73
CA SER A 416 -6.79 6.78 23.42
C SER A 416 -7.05 7.21 24.87
N ASP A 417 -6.03 7.62 25.62
CA ASP A 417 -6.16 8.00 27.03
C ASP A 417 -6.85 9.37 27.18
N GLU A 418 -6.54 10.32 26.29
CA GLU A 418 -7.16 11.65 26.29
C GLU A 418 -8.61 11.63 25.78
N ILE A 419 -8.98 10.64 24.96
CA ILE A 419 -10.31 10.47 24.36
C ILE A 419 -11.28 9.71 25.30
N ALA A 420 -10.77 9.13 26.40
CA ALA A 420 -11.55 8.47 27.46
C ALA A 420 -12.53 7.41 26.93
N CYS A 421 -12.09 6.61 25.95
CA CYS A 421 -12.90 5.56 25.32
C CYS A 421 -12.21 4.20 25.41
N ASN A 422 -12.59 3.41 26.41
CA ASN A 422 -11.95 2.12 26.68
C ASN A 422 -12.14 1.10 25.55
N GLU A 423 -13.28 1.15 24.86
CA GLU A 423 -13.59 0.23 23.77
C GLU A 423 -12.90 0.60 22.45
N LEU A 424 -12.33 1.80 22.34
CA LEU A 424 -11.63 2.26 21.15
C LEU A 424 -10.22 1.65 21.11
N ARG A 425 -9.95 0.86 20.08
CA ARG A 425 -8.64 0.24 19.89
C ARG A 425 -7.73 1.02 18.96
N TYR A 426 -8.31 1.58 17.89
CA TYR A 426 -7.56 2.36 16.91
C TYR A 426 -8.47 3.37 16.21
N PHE A 427 -7.94 4.53 15.83
CA PHE A 427 -8.58 5.38 14.85
C PHE A 427 -7.58 6.06 13.92
N ALA A 428 -8.05 6.39 12.72
CA ALA A 428 -7.39 7.27 11.77
C ALA A 428 -8.39 8.33 11.31
N TYR A 429 -7.97 9.59 11.32
CA TYR A 429 -8.77 10.72 10.86
C TYR A 429 -7.99 11.51 9.82
N LYS A 430 -8.61 11.74 8.67
CA LYS A 430 -8.12 12.54 7.56
C LYS A 430 -8.90 13.84 7.45
N SER A 431 -8.17 14.95 7.50
CA SER A 431 -8.69 16.24 7.06
C SER A 431 -8.65 16.29 5.54
N ARG A 432 -9.82 16.27 4.90
CA ARG A 432 -9.92 16.21 3.42
C ARG A 432 -9.43 17.50 2.78
N GLY A 433 -9.71 18.65 3.40
CA GLY A 433 -9.26 19.95 2.88
C GLY A 433 -7.75 20.16 2.94
N LEU A 434 -7.07 19.53 3.91
CA LEU A 434 -5.62 19.64 4.08
C LEU A 434 -4.84 18.49 3.42
N SER A 435 -5.53 17.43 3.00
CA SER A 435 -4.92 16.15 2.56
C SER A 435 -3.88 15.62 3.57
N GLN A 436 -4.20 15.75 4.86
CA GLN A 436 -3.38 15.32 5.99
C GLN A 436 -4.19 14.40 6.89
N TYR A 437 -3.51 13.49 7.60
CA TYR A 437 -4.16 12.62 8.56
C TYR A 437 -3.37 12.48 9.86
N THR A 438 -4.10 12.07 10.89
CA THR A 438 -3.57 11.65 12.18
C THR A 438 -4.20 10.33 12.57
N SER A 439 -3.53 9.58 13.45
CA SER A 439 -4.01 8.28 13.93
C SER A 439 -3.55 8.03 15.35
N SER A 440 -4.28 7.21 16.10
CA SER A 440 -3.83 6.70 17.38
C SER A 440 -2.69 5.70 17.22
N LYS A 441 -1.94 5.48 18.30
CA LYS A 441 -0.98 4.38 18.38
C LYS A 441 -1.71 3.04 18.34
N LEU A 442 -1.10 2.03 17.71
CA LEU A 442 -1.54 0.65 17.84
C LEU A 442 -1.12 0.10 19.21
N LEU A 443 -2.12 -0.30 20.00
CA LEU A 443 -1.95 -0.90 21.33
C LEU A 443 -2.44 -2.34 21.31
N ALA A 444 -2.30 -3.04 22.44
CA ALA A 444 -2.87 -4.38 22.61
C ALA A 444 -4.36 -4.39 22.19
N PRO A 445 -4.83 -5.40 21.43
CA PRO A 445 -4.17 -6.67 21.15
C PRO A 445 -3.19 -6.66 19.96
N TYR A 446 -2.94 -5.53 19.31
CA TYR A 446 -2.10 -5.42 18.11
C TYR A 446 -0.61 -5.28 18.48
N THR A 447 0.02 -6.35 18.95
CA THR A 447 1.44 -6.35 19.36
C THR A 447 2.37 -6.95 18.33
N THR A 448 1.85 -7.76 17.40
CA THR A 448 2.63 -8.45 16.36
C THR A 448 2.39 -7.85 14.99
N ASN A 449 3.35 -8.03 14.07
CA ASN A 449 3.22 -7.54 12.70
C ASN A 449 2.03 -8.19 11.97
N GLU A 450 1.78 -9.48 12.19
CA GLU A 450 0.64 -10.20 11.60
C GLU A 450 -0.70 -9.57 12.00
N GLN A 451 -0.84 -9.19 13.28
CA GLN A 451 -2.03 -8.50 13.76
C GLN A 451 -2.17 -7.10 13.16
N HIS A 452 -1.05 -6.39 12.92
CA HIS A 452 -1.07 -5.07 12.26
C HIS A 452 -1.52 -5.19 10.81
N VAL A 453 -0.97 -6.15 10.07
CA VAL A 453 -1.34 -6.43 8.68
C VAL A 453 -2.83 -6.77 8.60
N ARG A 454 -3.31 -7.72 9.41
CA ARG A 454 -4.74 -8.10 9.46
C ARG A 454 -5.64 -6.90 9.73
N LEU A 455 -5.29 -6.07 10.71
CA LEU A 455 -6.07 -4.87 11.03
C LEU A 455 -6.15 -3.91 9.85
N PHE A 456 -5.02 -3.64 9.19
CA PHE A 456 -4.99 -2.72 8.06
C PHE A 456 -5.63 -3.30 6.80
N GLU A 457 -5.68 -4.62 6.64
CA GLU A 457 -6.50 -5.26 5.61
C GLU A 457 -8.00 -5.01 5.84
N LEU A 458 -8.47 -5.12 7.09
CA LEU A 458 -9.87 -4.82 7.44
C LEU A 458 -10.20 -3.34 7.20
N ILE A 459 -9.30 -2.42 7.58
CA ILE A 459 -9.48 -0.99 7.30
C ILE A 459 -9.49 -0.73 5.78
N ARG A 460 -8.61 -1.38 5.01
CA ARG A 460 -8.60 -1.28 3.53
C ARG A 460 -9.88 -1.82 2.91
N TYR A 461 -10.45 -2.88 3.47
CA TYR A 461 -11.75 -3.39 3.06
C TYR A 461 -12.84 -2.33 3.25
N VAL A 462 -12.96 -1.75 4.46
CA VAL A 462 -13.93 -0.68 4.75
C VAL A 462 -13.70 0.56 3.89
N TYR A 463 -12.43 0.98 3.73
CA TYR A 463 -12.05 2.07 2.84
C TYR A 463 -12.52 1.83 1.40
N GLY A 464 -12.31 0.61 0.90
CA GLY A 464 -12.75 0.21 -0.43
C GLY A 464 -14.26 0.29 -0.62
N ARG A 465 -15.04 -0.11 0.39
CA ARG A 465 -16.51 0.00 0.37
C ARG A 465 -16.99 1.46 0.42
N LEU A 466 -16.30 2.34 1.15
CA LEU A 466 -16.62 3.78 1.16
C LEU A 466 -16.31 4.47 -0.17
N HIS A 467 -15.29 4.00 -0.89
CA HIS A 467 -14.78 4.64 -2.11
C HIS A 467 -15.15 3.89 -3.39
N ASP A 468 -16.02 2.88 -3.33
CA ASP A 468 -16.51 2.18 -4.52
C ASP A 468 -17.25 3.18 -5.42
N PRO A 469 -16.76 3.46 -6.65
CA PRO A 469 -17.43 4.38 -7.56
C PRO A 469 -18.82 3.89 -7.95
N ASN A 470 -19.08 2.58 -7.85
CA ASN A 470 -20.37 1.98 -8.15
C ASN A 470 -21.35 2.10 -6.97
N HIS A 471 -20.84 2.24 -5.75
CA HIS A 471 -21.62 2.28 -4.50
C HIS A 471 -21.03 3.29 -3.52
N GLN A 472 -21.46 4.55 -3.60
CA GLN A 472 -20.96 5.60 -2.72
C GLN A 472 -21.61 5.52 -1.34
N LEU A 473 -20.99 4.77 -0.43
CA LEU A 473 -21.40 4.71 0.97
C LEU A 473 -20.76 5.86 1.75
N LYS A 474 -21.57 6.56 2.55
CA LYS A 474 -21.07 7.62 3.45
C LYS A 474 -20.62 7.06 4.79
N ILE A 475 -21.28 6.01 5.28
CA ILE A 475 -20.96 5.35 6.55
C ILE A 475 -21.02 3.84 6.32
N VAL A 476 -20.01 3.13 6.82
CA VAL A 476 -19.94 1.67 6.85
C VAL A 476 -19.67 1.25 8.28
N TYR A 477 -20.53 0.41 8.83
CA TYR A 477 -20.29 -0.25 10.11
C TYR A 477 -20.19 -1.75 9.87
N PHE A 478 -19.05 -2.32 10.22
CA PHE A 478 -18.73 -3.72 10.00
C PHE A 478 -18.43 -4.38 11.34
N ILE A 479 -19.15 -5.46 11.65
CA ILE A 479 -18.90 -6.27 12.84
C ILE A 479 -18.17 -7.53 12.39
N GLY A 480 -16.91 -7.65 12.77
CA GLY A 480 -16.13 -8.88 12.65
C GLY A 480 -16.10 -9.65 13.96
N GLU A 481 -15.46 -10.83 13.92
CA GLU A 481 -15.30 -11.70 15.08
C GLU A 481 -14.43 -11.06 16.18
N HIS A 482 -13.36 -10.36 15.78
CA HIS A 482 -12.40 -9.79 16.71
C HIS A 482 -12.54 -8.28 16.91
N GLU A 483 -13.17 -7.56 15.98
CA GLU A 483 -13.30 -6.10 15.97
C GLU A 483 -14.63 -5.65 15.39
N SER A 484 -15.11 -4.49 15.84
CA SER A 484 -16.09 -3.70 15.10
C SER A 484 -15.42 -2.49 14.48
N LEU A 485 -15.68 -2.23 13.20
CA LEU A 485 -15.09 -1.15 12.43
C LEU A 485 -16.17 -0.16 12.00
N LEU A 486 -15.85 1.13 12.09
CA LEU A 486 -16.63 2.23 11.54
C LEU A 486 -15.77 2.98 10.52
N GLY A 487 -16.25 3.05 9.28
CA GLY A 487 -15.77 3.97 8.26
C GLY A 487 -16.78 5.10 8.08
N TRP A 488 -16.32 6.35 8.08
CA TRP A 488 -17.18 7.51 7.86
C TRP A 488 -16.51 8.48 6.89
N LEU A 489 -17.15 8.68 5.73
CA LEU A 489 -16.80 9.65 4.72
C LEU A 489 -17.77 10.84 4.78
N ALA A 490 -17.26 11.99 5.23
CA ALA A 490 -17.99 13.25 5.33
C ALA A 490 -17.39 14.33 4.40
N PRO A 491 -18.08 15.46 4.13
CA PRO A 491 -17.53 16.51 3.27
C PRO A 491 -16.19 17.08 3.76
N GLY A 492 -16.03 17.32 5.07
CA GLY A 492 -14.81 17.90 5.64
C GLY A 492 -13.73 16.90 6.04
N PHE A 493 -14.11 15.65 6.32
CA PHE A 493 -13.21 14.65 6.88
C PHE A 493 -13.55 13.24 6.43
N GLU A 494 -12.60 12.34 6.62
CA GLU A 494 -12.79 10.91 6.51
C GLU A 494 -12.19 10.26 7.76
N MET A 495 -12.85 9.25 8.32
CA MET A 495 -12.41 8.62 9.55
C MET A 495 -12.66 7.12 9.51
N HIS A 496 -11.71 6.38 10.08
CA HIS A 496 -11.78 4.95 10.31
C HIS A 496 -11.52 4.69 11.79
N ALA A 497 -12.44 4.02 12.47
CA ALA A 497 -12.33 3.71 13.89
C ALA A 497 -12.57 2.22 14.11
N VAL A 498 -11.82 1.65 15.03
CA VAL A 498 -11.78 0.23 15.36
C VAL A 498 -12.04 0.08 16.84
N PHE A 499 -13.00 -0.77 17.16
CA PHE A 499 -13.48 -1.00 18.51
C PHE A 499 -13.32 -2.47 18.91
N SER A 500 -13.47 -2.73 20.20
CA SER A 500 -13.70 -4.08 20.71
C SER A 500 -14.88 -4.76 20.04
N PRO A 501 -14.89 -6.11 20.00
CA PRO A 501 -16.03 -6.85 19.49
C PRO A 501 -17.23 -6.60 20.41
N MET A 502 -18.44 -6.61 19.85
CA MET A 502 -19.71 -6.43 20.58
C MET A 502 -19.91 -5.04 21.22
N VAL A 503 -19.18 -4.02 20.76
CA VAL A 503 -19.45 -2.63 21.18
C VAL A 503 -20.85 -2.20 20.74
N THR A 504 -21.58 -1.50 21.62
CA THR A 504 -22.90 -0.95 21.24
C THR A 504 -22.76 0.28 20.35
N LEU A 505 -23.71 0.48 19.44
CA LEU A 505 -23.72 1.65 18.56
C LEU A 505 -23.77 2.98 19.33
N GLU A 506 -24.43 3.00 20.49
CA GLU A 506 -24.44 4.16 21.40
C GLU A 506 -23.03 4.51 21.89
N THR A 507 -22.25 3.49 22.29
CA THR A 507 -20.86 3.67 22.73
C THR A 507 -19.97 4.12 21.57
N VAL A 508 -20.15 3.53 20.39
CA VAL A 508 -19.45 3.95 19.16
C VAL A 508 -19.70 5.43 18.88
N THR A 509 -20.96 5.86 18.87
CA THR A 509 -21.36 7.25 18.61
C THR A 509 -20.73 8.20 19.62
N LEU A 510 -20.82 7.88 20.92
CA LEU A 510 -20.20 8.68 21.98
C LEU A 510 -18.69 8.82 21.79
N CYS A 511 -18.01 7.74 21.41
CA CYS A 511 -16.57 7.76 21.18
C CYS A 511 -16.18 8.56 19.95
N ILE A 512 -16.95 8.45 18.87
CA ILE A 512 -16.75 9.29 17.69
C ILE A 512 -16.89 10.77 18.01
N ASP A 513 -17.93 11.17 18.74
CA ASP A 513 -18.13 12.57 19.11
C ASP A 513 -16.96 13.10 19.95
N ARG A 514 -16.41 12.27 20.84
CA ARG A 514 -15.20 12.60 21.63
C ARG A 514 -13.96 12.75 20.75
N ILE A 515 -13.73 11.83 19.81
CA ILE A 515 -12.62 11.91 18.84
C ILE A 515 -12.72 13.22 18.05
N LEU A 516 -13.90 13.52 17.47
CA LEU A 516 -14.11 14.72 16.66
C LEU A 516 -13.93 16.00 17.48
N THR A 517 -14.44 16.03 18.72
CA THR A 517 -14.26 17.16 19.64
C THR A 517 -12.79 17.38 19.99
N TYR A 518 -12.06 16.29 20.26
CA TYR A 518 -10.63 16.33 20.52
C TYR A 518 -9.84 16.86 19.32
N ILE A 519 -10.09 16.33 18.12
CA ILE A 519 -9.40 16.73 16.90
C ILE A 519 -9.65 18.20 16.60
N LYS A 520 -10.89 18.67 16.75
CA LYS A 520 -11.24 20.07 16.56
C LYS A 520 -10.52 20.99 17.54
N ARG A 521 -10.31 20.55 18.79
CA ARG A 521 -9.55 21.31 19.80
C ARG A 521 -8.05 21.37 19.46
N GLU A 522 -7.48 20.25 19.01
CA GLU A 522 -6.04 20.11 18.77
C GLU A 522 -5.62 20.31 17.31
N GLU A 523 -6.52 20.75 16.45
CA GLU A 523 -6.35 20.80 14.99
C GLU A 523 -5.04 21.47 14.57
N SER A 524 -4.73 22.63 15.17
CA SER A 524 -3.51 23.39 14.89
C SER A 524 -2.21 22.70 15.29
N GLN A 525 -2.28 21.72 16.22
CA GLN A 525 -1.13 20.91 16.63
C GLN A 525 -1.00 19.66 15.76
N LEU A 526 -2.12 19.04 15.40
CA LEU A 526 -2.17 17.81 14.60
C LEU A 526 -1.79 18.08 13.13
N PHE A 527 -2.22 19.22 12.57
CA PHE A 527 -2.11 19.50 11.14
C PHE A 527 -1.34 20.77 10.81
N ILE A 528 -0.67 20.77 9.67
CA ILE A 528 -0.05 21.94 9.07
C ILE A 528 -1.16 22.81 8.45
N MET A 529 -1.67 23.76 9.24
CA MET A 529 -2.75 24.67 8.84
C MET A 529 -2.32 25.72 7.81
N LYS A 530 -1.02 26.05 7.78
CA LYS A 530 -0.45 27.06 6.89
C LYS A 530 0.93 26.62 6.43
N CYS A 531 1.13 26.60 5.12
CA CYS A 531 2.45 26.41 4.52
C CYS A 531 3.13 27.78 4.35
N GLU A 532 4.45 27.81 4.56
CA GLU A 532 5.25 29.01 4.36
C GLU A 532 5.73 29.11 2.91
N TYR A 533 5.92 30.34 2.43
CA TYR A 533 6.34 30.63 1.07
C TYR A 533 7.64 31.45 1.09
N PHE A 534 8.54 31.17 0.17
CA PHE A 534 9.79 31.91 -0.01
C PHE A 534 9.81 32.73 -1.30
#